data_AF-R6AX64-F1
#
_entry.id   AF-R6AX64-F1
#
_cell.length_a   1.000
_cell.length_b   1.000
_cell.length_c   1.000
_cell.angle_alpha   90.00
_cell.angle_beta   90.00
_cell.angle_gamma   90.00
#
_symmetry.space_group_name_H-M   'P 1'
#
loop_
_entity.id
_entity.type
_entity.pdbx_description
1 polymer ?
#
loop_
_entity_poly.entity_id
_entity_poly.type
_entity_poly.pdbx_seq_one_letter_code
_entity_poly.pdbx_strand_id
1 'polypeptide(L)'
;MFKKIIAVLLAVLMITGLVGCGGEKPEDENKGNDKPKTSDTTDAPVETDEPEPTVDPHDVGEKLAEFNPTGTVEETVLFDNEISKITLKSLEYTDYEAIFNLSIENKTDGELDYSCGSVGYCVNSVNGYMVSEGFMNCQVPANTTQDESFDMSFYSLKQYGIFEIADFEIGFSITDEEYNKTYTGPLAVKTSIADGYDYSKHSFANTAATQAAQNTYHYNIDYFAADELYNEGGIRLVTEVLYTNDENEQYLMLEFENNSDIAATISISQLTVNGLLINDSSCAVETPNPGKRTIIKVDTRDMLADPACASALNAARMNTVSFSVEAYDENYNTIADGKTVSMKTSDDTASFDSTGTEVFNSDGISITAKPAIDPISEYRSDIIVALLLKNNSGEQISVEYIRDTLKINGIACDSTIYPSDTPNGTTSVFFVEIDESFLEENSLSAASQISSVEFELKISDSDGSVISEPTISIQF
;
A
#
# COMPACT_ATOMS: atom_id res chain seq x y z
N MET A 1 19.40 31.10 0.37
CA MET A 1 20.77 30.55 0.50
C MET A 1 20.75 29.75 1.80
N PHE A 2 20.21 28.53 1.79
CA PHE A 2 20.83 27.18 1.69
C PHE A 2 19.66 26.22 1.33
N LYS A 3 19.56 25.51 0.20
CA LYS A 3 20.28 24.33 -0.34
C LYS A 3 20.40 23.12 0.61
N LYS A 4 19.66 22.05 0.25
CA LYS A 4 19.82 20.60 0.53
C LYS A 4 19.44 20.19 1.97
N ILE A 5 18.60 19.18 2.19
CA ILE A 5 18.86 17.74 1.95
C ILE A 5 17.57 17.00 1.56
N ILE A 6 17.64 16.30 0.41
CA ILE A 6 16.82 15.15 0.03
C ILE A 6 17.58 13.92 0.50
N ALA A 7 16.93 12.97 1.17
CA ALA A 7 17.37 11.57 1.23
C ALA A 7 16.30 10.64 1.85
N VAL A 8 15.81 9.74 1.00
CA VAL A 8 15.55 8.31 1.26
C VAL A 8 14.36 7.94 2.15
N LEU A 9 13.22 7.65 1.50
CA LEU A 9 12.29 6.61 1.94
C LEU A 9 12.38 5.48 0.91
N LEU A 10 12.93 4.36 1.34
CA LEU A 10 13.15 3.12 0.59
C LEU A 10 12.88 2.01 1.60
N ALA A 11 12.17 0.96 1.15
CA ALA A 11 11.60 -0.15 1.92
C ALA A 11 10.16 0.15 2.39
N VAL A 12 9.13 -0.66 2.16
CA VAL A 12 8.98 -2.07 1.72
C VAL A 12 7.60 -2.14 1.04
N LEU A 13 7.48 -2.79 -0.13
CA LEU A 13 6.23 -3.43 -0.60
C LEU A 13 6.54 -4.19 -1.91
N MET A 14 7.30 -5.27 -1.78
CA MET A 14 7.37 -6.33 -2.79
C MET A 14 7.60 -7.65 -2.08
N ILE A 15 6.50 -8.35 -1.76
CA ILE A 15 6.54 -9.80 -1.58
C ILE A 15 5.77 -10.38 -2.75
N THR A 16 6.48 -10.63 -3.85
CA THR A 16 6.01 -11.49 -4.93
C THR A 16 6.45 -12.92 -4.63
N GLY A 17 5.50 -13.84 -4.72
CA GLY A 17 5.74 -15.27 -4.65
C GLY A 17 6.68 -15.73 -5.76
N LEU A 18 7.72 -16.46 -5.38
CA LEU A 18 8.53 -17.26 -6.28
C LEU A 18 8.43 -18.72 -5.81
N VAL A 19 7.50 -19.47 -6.39
CA VAL A 19 7.52 -20.93 -6.34
C VAL A 19 8.60 -21.40 -7.32
N GLY A 20 9.81 -21.61 -6.81
CA GLY A 20 10.88 -22.24 -7.55
C GLY A 20 10.62 -23.74 -7.70
N CYS A 21 10.11 -24.16 -8.87
CA CYS A 21 10.24 -25.55 -9.31
C CYS A 21 11.69 -25.83 -9.70
N GLY A 22 12.37 -26.70 -8.95
CA GLY A 22 13.71 -27.18 -9.28
C GLY A 22 14.00 -28.52 -8.61
N GLY A 23 13.53 -29.61 -9.22
CA GLY A 23 13.85 -30.97 -8.79
C GLY A 23 15.06 -31.52 -9.54
N GLU A 24 16.18 -31.70 -8.86
CA GLU A 24 17.24 -32.63 -9.28
C GLU A 24 17.49 -33.67 -8.19
N LYS A 25 17.41 -34.94 -8.60
CA LYS A 25 17.76 -36.12 -7.80
C LYS A 25 19.27 -36.14 -7.50
N PRO A 26 19.66 -36.66 -6.32
CA PRO A 26 20.95 -37.33 -6.18
C PRO A 26 20.77 -38.85 -6.11
N GLU A 27 21.74 -39.51 -6.74
CA GLU A 27 21.94 -40.95 -6.84
C GLU A 27 22.38 -41.59 -5.50
N ASP A 28 22.03 -42.86 -5.35
CA ASP A 28 22.56 -43.82 -4.38
C ASP A 28 24.10 -43.88 -4.41
N GLU A 29 24.76 -43.79 -3.26
CA GLU A 29 25.84 -44.74 -2.93
C GLU A 29 25.90 -45.06 -1.43
N ASN A 30 25.99 -46.36 -1.21
CA ASN A 30 25.94 -47.13 0.01
C ASN A 30 27.26 -47.06 0.81
N LYS A 31 27.21 -47.04 2.16
CA LYS A 31 28.10 -47.81 3.06
C LYS A 31 27.81 -47.58 4.56
N GLY A 32 27.50 -48.68 5.26
CA GLY A 32 28.23 -49.07 6.48
C GLY A 32 27.53 -48.99 7.84
N ASN A 33 26.97 -50.13 8.26
CA ASN A 33 26.84 -50.69 9.62
C ASN A 33 27.17 -49.81 10.86
N ASP A 34 26.24 -49.72 11.81
CA ASP A 34 26.23 -50.59 13.01
C ASP A 34 24.92 -50.43 13.83
N LYS A 35 24.43 -51.54 14.38
CA LYS A 35 23.33 -51.67 15.38
C LYS A 35 23.99 -52.23 16.68
N PRO A 36 23.31 -52.48 17.83
CA PRO A 36 21.96 -52.12 18.29
C PRO A 36 21.88 -51.73 19.80
N LYS A 37 20.68 -51.35 20.29
CA LYS A 37 20.01 -51.93 21.49
C LYS A 37 18.62 -51.29 21.73
N THR A 38 17.50 -51.97 21.46
CA THR A 38 16.64 -52.87 22.30
C THR A 38 15.86 -52.21 23.46
N SER A 39 14.52 -52.15 23.32
CA SER A 39 13.47 -52.71 24.23
C SER A 39 12.09 -52.38 23.62
N ASP A 40 11.30 -53.36 23.14
CA ASP A 40 10.14 -54.00 23.81
C ASP A 40 9.20 -52.96 24.50
N THR A 41 7.89 -52.82 24.20
CA THR A 41 6.85 -53.83 23.93
C THR A 41 5.56 -53.16 23.40
N THR A 42 4.81 -53.92 22.61
CA THR A 42 3.37 -53.87 22.22
C THR A 42 2.40 -52.85 22.82
N ASP A 43 1.62 -52.19 21.95
CA ASP A 43 0.18 -51.94 22.16
C ASP A 43 -0.59 -51.83 20.81
N ALA A 44 -1.89 -52.14 20.87
CA ALA A 44 -2.86 -52.38 19.78
C ALA A 44 -3.11 -51.16 18.85
N PRO A 45 -3.66 -51.36 17.62
CA PRO A 45 -3.88 -50.25 16.69
C PRO A 45 -5.08 -49.40 17.14
N VAL A 46 -4.82 -48.13 17.39
CA VAL A 46 -5.86 -47.09 17.45
C VAL A 46 -6.15 -46.69 16.01
N GLU A 47 -7.40 -46.85 15.57
CA GLU A 47 -7.90 -46.22 14.35
C GLU A 47 -7.70 -44.71 14.48
N THR A 48 -6.82 -44.17 13.63
CA THR A 48 -6.76 -42.74 13.36
C THR A 48 -7.79 -42.45 12.29
N ASP A 49 -8.89 -41.79 12.66
CA ASP A 49 -9.75 -41.10 11.71
C ASP A 49 -8.86 -40.09 10.94
N GLU A 50 -8.72 -40.30 9.63
CA GLU A 50 -8.18 -39.27 8.74
C GLU A 50 -9.12 -38.05 8.82
N PRO A 51 -8.59 -36.83 9.03
CA PRO A 51 -9.43 -35.64 8.95
C PRO A 51 -10.02 -35.56 7.54
N GLU A 52 -11.34 -35.36 7.46
CA GLU A 52 -12.00 -35.09 6.18
C GLU A 52 -11.29 -33.91 5.48
N PRO A 53 -11.11 -33.96 4.15
CA PRO A 53 -10.49 -32.86 3.43
C PRO A 53 -11.33 -31.61 3.65
N THR A 54 -10.72 -30.60 4.27
CA THR A 54 -11.28 -29.25 4.35
C THR A 54 -11.45 -28.75 2.92
N VAL A 55 -12.69 -28.70 2.45
CA VAL A 55 -13.02 -28.06 1.18
C VAL A 55 -12.76 -26.57 1.38
N ASP A 56 -11.80 -26.03 0.63
CA ASP A 56 -11.57 -24.60 0.57
C ASP A 56 -12.89 -23.92 0.14
N PRO A 57 -13.45 -22.99 0.93
CA PRO A 57 -14.71 -22.31 0.61
C PRO A 57 -14.69 -21.60 -0.76
N HIS A 58 -13.49 -21.35 -1.32
CA HIS A 58 -13.31 -20.75 -2.64
C HIS A 58 -13.19 -21.77 -3.79
N ASP A 59 -13.07 -23.08 -3.51
CA ASP A 59 -12.81 -24.15 -4.52
C ASP A 59 -14.09 -24.75 -5.13
N VAL A 60 -15.28 -24.14 -4.90
CA VAL A 60 -16.58 -24.65 -5.39
C VAL A 60 -17.44 -23.62 -6.12
N GLY A 61 -16.91 -22.42 -6.43
CA GLY A 61 -17.71 -21.28 -6.89
C GLY A 61 -17.59 -20.89 -8.37
N GLU A 62 -18.34 -19.83 -8.74
CA GLU A 62 -18.18 -19.12 -10.02
C GLU A 62 -16.72 -18.67 -10.21
N LYS A 63 -16.21 -18.80 -11.43
CA LYS A 63 -14.86 -18.33 -11.82
C LYS A 63 -14.96 -17.01 -12.56
N LEU A 64 -13.92 -16.18 -12.46
CA LEU A 64 -13.81 -14.98 -13.28
C LEU A 64 -13.85 -15.35 -14.76
N ALA A 65 -14.34 -14.42 -15.58
CA ALA A 65 -14.30 -14.58 -17.02
C ALA A 65 -12.84 -14.80 -17.48
N GLU A 66 -12.68 -15.65 -18.49
CA GLU A 66 -11.40 -15.82 -19.15
C GLU A 66 -10.99 -14.52 -19.85
N PHE A 67 -9.68 -14.30 -19.93
CA PHE A 67 -9.15 -13.20 -20.70
C PHE A 67 -9.37 -13.47 -22.20
N ASN A 68 -9.71 -12.43 -22.96
CA ASN A 68 -9.95 -12.48 -24.40
C ASN A 68 -8.72 -11.91 -25.15
N PRO A 69 -7.81 -12.77 -25.65
CA PRO A 69 -6.56 -12.36 -26.29
C PRO A 69 -6.72 -12.03 -27.80
N THR A 70 -7.83 -11.40 -28.20
CA THR A 70 -8.11 -11.13 -29.62
C THR A 70 -7.67 -9.76 -30.12
N GLY A 71 -7.40 -8.82 -29.21
CA GLY A 71 -6.97 -7.47 -29.58
C GLY A 71 -5.57 -7.50 -30.19
N THR A 72 -5.43 -7.05 -31.44
CA THR A 72 -4.13 -7.01 -32.14
C THR A 72 -3.73 -5.58 -32.46
N VAL A 73 -2.44 -5.34 -32.63
CA VAL A 73 -1.87 -4.06 -33.08
C VAL A 73 -1.07 -4.27 -34.35
N GLU A 74 -1.03 -3.25 -35.19
CA GLU A 74 -0.04 -3.16 -36.27
C GLU A 74 1.24 -2.53 -35.74
N GLU A 75 2.37 -2.80 -36.39
CA GLU A 75 3.64 -2.15 -36.05
C GLU A 75 3.47 -0.62 -36.11
N THR A 76 3.72 0.06 -34.99
CA THR A 76 3.41 1.47 -34.81
C THR A 76 4.59 2.20 -34.17
N VAL A 77 5.02 3.30 -34.78
CA VAL A 77 6.00 4.20 -34.16
C VAL A 77 5.29 4.98 -33.05
N LEU A 78 5.67 4.71 -31.80
CA LEU A 78 5.08 5.36 -30.63
C LEU A 78 5.73 6.72 -30.36
N PHE A 79 7.05 6.78 -30.50
CA PHE A 79 7.84 7.97 -30.20
C PHE A 79 8.96 8.12 -31.22
N ASP A 80 9.20 9.34 -31.70
CA ASP A 80 10.26 9.64 -32.66
C ASP A 80 10.68 11.10 -32.51
N ASN A 81 11.88 11.32 -31.97
CA ASN A 81 12.47 12.65 -31.88
C ASN A 81 13.97 12.60 -32.24
N GLU A 82 14.69 13.69 -31.94
CA GLU A 82 16.13 13.82 -32.25
C GLU A 82 17.03 12.85 -31.47
N ILE A 83 16.59 12.34 -30.30
CA ILE A 83 17.42 11.47 -29.43
C ILE A 83 17.04 9.99 -29.51
N SER A 84 15.78 9.68 -29.83
CA SER A 84 15.26 8.31 -29.76
C SER A 84 14.13 8.06 -30.73
N LYS A 85 13.94 6.79 -31.08
CA LYS A 85 12.72 6.29 -31.69
C LYS A 85 12.29 4.99 -31.03
N ILE A 86 11.02 4.90 -30.63
CA ILE A 86 10.43 3.73 -30.01
C ILE A 86 9.29 3.25 -30.90
N THR A 87 9.35 1.99 -31.31
CA THR A 87 8.36 1.35 -32.18
C THR A 87 7.76 0.16 -31.46
N LEU A 88 6.43 0.13 -31.31
CA LEU A 88 5.71 -1.07 -30.91
C LEU A 88 5.62 -2.02 -32.11
N LYS A 89 6.21 -3.20 -31.96
CA LYS A 89 6.27 -4.25 -32.99
C LYS A 89 5.02 -5.11 -32.99
N SER A 90 4.62 -5.60 -31.81
CA SER A 90 3.45 -6.48 -31.66
C SER A 90 2.89 -6.41 -30.25
N LEU A 91 1.63 -6.84 -30.13
CA LEU A 91 0.96 -7.20 -28.90
C LEU A 91 0.63 -8.69 -29.01
N GLU A 92 1.27 -9.50 -28.18
CA GLU A 92 1.15 -10.95 -28.15
C GLU A 92 0.55 -11.39 -26.82
N TYR A 93 0.05 -12.62 -26.76
CA TYR A 93 -0.59 -13.16 -25.57
C TYR A 93 -0.07 -14.54 -25.26
N THR A 94 0.20 -14.79 -23.98
CA THR A 94 0.45 -16.14 -23.45
C THR A 94 -0.81 -16.64 -22.75
N ASP A 95 -0.68 -17.72 -21.98
CA ASP A 95 -1.76 -18.20 -21.11
C ASP A 95 -2.00 -17.28 -19.91
N TYR A 96 -1.04 -16.40 -19.57
CA TYR A 96 -1.04 -15.64 -18.32
C TYR A 96 -0.85 -14.13 -18.50
N GLU A 97 -0.30 -13.67 -19.64
CA GLU A 97 0.06 -12.26 -19.81
C GLU A 97 -0.11 -11.76 -21.25
N ALA A 98 -0.20 -10.44 -21.37
CA ALA A 98 -0.06 -9.72 -22.63
C ALA A 98 1.39 -9.21 -22.75
N ILE A 99 2.07 -9.53 -23.85
CA ILE A 99 3.46 -9.17 -24.12
C ILE A 99 3.51 -8.06 -25.18
N PHE A 100 4.15 -6.96 -24.84
CA PHE A 100 4.35 -5.79 -25.70
C PHE A 100 5.78 -5.83 -26.23
N ASN A 101 5.95 -6.14 -27.51
CA ASN A 101 7.27 -6.19 -28.14
C ASN A 101 7.61 -4.83 -28.75
N LEU A 102 8.80 -4.31 -28.45
CA LEU A 102 9.29 -3.01 -28.85
C LEU A 102 10.59 -3.13 -29.66
N SER A 103 10.87 -2.08 -30.43
CA SER A 103 12.18 -1.79 -30.99
C SER A 103 12.55 -0.36 -30.62
N ILE A 104 13.67 -0.21 -29.92
CA ILE A 104 14.14 1.03 -29.30
C ILE A 104 15.44 1.43 -29.98
N GLU A 105 15.43 2.58 -30.65
CA GLU A 105 16.56 3.16 -31.34
C GLU A 105 17.10 4.36 -30.54
N ASN A 106 18.38 4.28 -30.14
CA ASN A 106 19.13 5.40 -29.61
C ASN A 106 19.83 6.13 -30.76
N LYS A 107 19.53 7.41 -30.95
CA LYS A 107 20.08 8.25 -32.03
C LYS A 107 21.19 9.19 -31.56
N THR A 108 21.62 9.04 -30.32
CA THR A 108 22.65 9.87 -29.70
C THR A 108 24.02 9.20 -29.76
N ASP A 109 25.05 9.99 -29.47
CA ASP A 109 26.45 9.51 -29.41
C ASP A 109 26.80 8.88 -28.04
N GLY A 110 25.90 8.92 -27.06
CA GLY A 110 26.05 8.30 -25.73
C GLY A 110 25.05 7.17 -25.50
N GLU A 111 25.22 6.40 -24.43
CA GLU A 111 24.23 5.41 -24.00
C GLU A 111 22.97 6.10 -23.45
N LEU A 112 21.80 5.46 -23.66
CA LEU A 112 20.54 5.92 -23.07
C LEU A 112 19.90 4.79 -22.26
N ASP A 113 19.46 5.12 -21.04
CA ASP A 113 18.67 4.25 -20.18
C ASP A 113 17.18 4.50 -20.41
N TYR A 114 16.43 3.45 -20.71
CA TYR A 114 14.99 3.49 -20.87
C TYR A 114 14.33 2.80 -19.69
N SER A 115 13.23 3.37 -19.20
CA SER A 115 12.35 2.70 -18.25
C SER A 115 10.88 2.99 -18.54
N CYS A 116 10.03 2.00 -18.29
CA CYS A 116 8.57 2.04 -18.38
C CYS A 116 8.01 1.38 -17.11
N GLY A 117 6.82 1.81 -16.68
CA GLY A 117 6.14 1.23 -15.52
C GLY A 117 6.97 1.27 -14.23
N SER A 118 7.84 2.28 -14.09
CA SER A 118 8.81 2.35 -13.00
C SER A 118 8.33 3.24 -11.85
N VAL A 119 8.87 3.00 -10.66
CA VAL A 119 8.60 3.85 -9.49
C VAL A 119 9.03 5.29 -9.80
N GLY A 120 8.08 6.21 -9.68
CA GLY A 120 8.29 7.64 -9.96
C GLY A 120 7.99 8.07 -11.41
N TYR A 121 7.70 7.14 -12.33
CA TYR A 121 7.11 7.46 -13.63
C TYR A 121 6.36 6.25 -14.20
N CYS A 122 5.09 6.13 -13.83
CA CYS A 122 4.15 5.20 -14.47
C CYS A 122 2.95 6.01 -14.96
N VAL A 123 2.80 6.09 -16.28
CA VAL A 123 1.64 6.71 -16.94
C VAL A 123 0.86 5.68 -17.76
N ASN A 124 1.05 4.40 -17.43
CA ASN A 124 0.47 3.29 -18.17
C ASN A 124 -1.03 3.20 -17.88
N SER A 125 -1.83 3.02 -18.92
CA SER A 125 -3.25 2.73 -18.77
C SER A 125 -3.71 1.66 -19.75
N VAL A 126 -4.74 0.89 -19.38
CA VAL A 126 -5.41 -0.08 -20.24
C VAL A 126 -6.92 0.15 -20.13
N ASN A 127 -7.60 0.29 -21.26
CA ASN A 127 -9.05 0.50 -21.34
C ASN A 127 -9.58 1.63 -20.42
N GLY A 128 -8.79 2.70 -20.26
CA GLY A 128 -9.15 3.83 -19.41
C GLY A 128 -8.78 3.71 -17.92
N TYR A 129 -8.19 2.61 -17.47
CA TYR A 129 -7.69 2.43 -16.10
C TYR A 129 -6.17 2.56 -16.06
N MET A 130 -5.65 3.36 -15.14
CA MET A 130 -4.24 3.36 -14.79
C MET A 130 -3.85 1.98 -14.27
N VAL A 131 -2.72 1.47 -14.74
CA VAL A 131 -2.17 0.17 -14.31
C VAL A 131 -0.74 0.35 -13.84
N SER A 132 -0.38 -0.31 -12.74
CA SER A 132 0.99 -0.33 -12.21
C SER A 132 1.90 -1.34 -12.91
N GLU A 133 1.38 -2.08 -13.88
CA GLU A 133 2.06 -3.14 -14.63
C GLU A 133 2.84 -2.60 -15.85
N GLY A 134 3.60 -3.47 -16.50
CA GLY A 134 4.38 -3.14 -17.69
C GLY A 134 5.75 -2.55 -17.37
N PHE A 135 6.40 -3.05 -16.32
CA PHE A 135 7.76 -2.65 -15.98
C PHE A 135 8.74 -3.08 -17.07
N MET A 136 9.59 -2.16 -17.49
CA MET A 136 10.71 -2.42 -18.39
C MET A 136 11.90 -1.56 -17.98
N ASN A 137 13.11 -2.10 -18.07
CA ASN A 137 14.32 -1.31 -18.01
C ASN A 137 15.38 -1.89 -18.95
N CYS A 138 15.96 -1.05 -19.80
CA CYS A 138 17.04 -1.45 -20.69
C CYS A 138 17.99 -0.28 -20.96
N GLN A 139 19.24 -0.60 -21.27
CA GLN A 139 20.23 0.37 -21.74
C GLN A 139 20.46 0.14 -23.23
N VAL A 140 20.39 1.20 -24.04
CA VAL A 140 20.59 1.09 -25.49
C VAL A 140 21.84 1.89 -25.87
N PRO A 141 22.90 1.23 -26.38
CA PRO A 141 24.13 1.89 -26.78
C PRO A 141 23.93 2.96 -27.85
N ALA A 142 24.88 3.91 -27.89
CA ALA A 142 24.92 5.00 -28.86
C ALA A 142 24.72 4.54 -30.30
N ASN A 143 23.82 5.22 -31.03
CA ASN A 143 23.54 4.97 -32.44
C ASN A 143 23.18 3.49 -32.76
N THR A 144 22.50 2.80 -31.84
CA THR A 144 22.06 1.41 -32.02
C THR A 144 20.55 1.25 -31.84
N THR A 145 20.05 0.09 -32.28
CA THR A 145 18.67 -0.35 -32.06
C THR A 145 18.70 -1.65 -31.28
N GLN A 146 17.83 -1.76 -30.29
CA GLN A 146 17.64 -2.94 -29.48
C GLN A 146 16.15 -3.28 -29.45
N ASP A 147 15.83 -4.56 -29.62
CA ASP A 147 14.47 -5.05 -29.39
C ASP A 147 14.30 -5.36 -27.91
N GLU A 148 13.14 -5.03 -27.37
CA GLU A 148 12.79 -5.31 -25.98
C GLU A 148 11.33 -5.72 -25.82
N SER A 149 10.98 -6.25 -24.65
CA SER A 149 9.60 -6.55 -24.31
C SER A 149 9.28 -6.28 -22.85
N PHE A 150 8.02 -5.99 -22.58
CA PHE A 150 7.45 -6.03 -21.24
C PHE A 150 6.08 -6.69 -21.27
N ASP A 151 5.63 -7.14 -20.11
CA ASP A 151 4.37 -7.86 -19.97
C ASP A 151 3.41 -7.20 -18.98
N MET A 152 2.13 -7.57 -19.12
CA MET A 152 1.08 -7.25 -18.16
C MET A 152 0.30 -8.53 -17.84
N SER A 153 0.28 -8.88 -16.55
CA SER A 153 -0.42 -10.08 -16.07
C SER A 153 -1.93 -9.99 -16.23
N PHE A 154 -2.55 -11.04 -16.77
CA PHE A 154 -4.01 -11.19 -16.80
C PHE A 154 -4.59 -11.24 -15.38
N TYR A 155 -3.85 -11.78 -14.40
CA TYR A 155 -4.31 -11.81 -13.01
C TYR A 155 -4.50 -10.40 -12.47
N SER A 156 -3.54 -9.51 -12.71
CA SER A 156 -3.60 -8.10 -12.31
C SER A 156 -4.68 -7.35 -13.10
N LEU A 157 -4.71 -7.46 -14.44
CA LEU A 157 -5.70 -6.78 -15.29
C LEU A 157 -7.14 -7.14 -14.92
N LYS A 158 -7.41 -8.41 -14.64
CA LYS A 158 -8.75 -8.87 -14.22
C LYS A 158 -9.19 -8.27 -12.88
N GLN A 159 -8.27 -7.81 -12.03
CA GLN A 159 -8.62 -7.15 -10.77
C GLN A 159 -9.27 -5.79 -11.03
N TYR A 160 -8.89 -5.10 -12.10
CA TYR A 160 -9.52 -3.87 -12.61
C TYR A 160 -10.79 -4.16 -13.44
N GLY A 161 -11.19 -5.43 -13.57
CA GLY A 161 -12.26 -5.85 -14.47
C GLY A 161 -11.89 -5.79 -15.95
N ILE A 162 -10.61 -5.80 -16.28
CA ILE A 162 -10.11 -5.79 -17.65
C ILE A 162 -9.91 -7.23 -18.11
N PHE A 163 -10.79 -7.67 -19.01
CA PHE A 163 -10.78 -9.01 -19.59
C PHE A 163 -10.34 -9.04 -21.06
N GLU A 164 -10.04 -7.90 -21.66
CA GLU A 164 -9.55 -7.76 -23.04
C GLU A 164 -8.83 -6.42 -23.18
N ILE A 165 -7.94 -6.26 -24.17
CA ILE A 165 -7.22 -5.00 -24.40
C ILE A 165 -7.78 -4.31 -25.63
N ALA A 166 -8.59 -3.27 -25.42
CA ALA A 166 -9.16 -2.43 -26.45
C ALA A 166 -8.25 -1.26 -26.81
N ASP A 167 -7.65 -0.63 -25.81
CA ASP A 167 -6.61 0.37 -25.97
C ASP A 167 -5.70 0.38 -24.75
N PHE A 168 -4.56 1.01 -24.92
CA PHE A 168 -3.62 1.25 -23.84
C PHE A 168 -2.81 2.52 -24.09
N GLU A 169 -2.24 3.05 -23.02
CA GLU A 169 -1.23 4.10 -23.04
C GLU A 169 0.02 3.57 -22.34
N ILE A 170 1.19 3.84 -22.93
CA ILE A 170 2.49 3.48 -22.35
C ILE A 170 3.39 4.70 -22.36
N GLY A 171 4.17 4.91 -21.30
CA GLY A 171 5.14 5.99 -21.24
C GLY A 171 6.54 5.52 -20.90
N PHE A 172 7.54 6.22 -21.43
CA PHE A 172 8.95 5.94 -21.19
C PHE A 172 9.66 7.14 -20.55
N SER A 173 10.51 6.86 -19.58
CA SER A 173 11.56 7.76 -19.10
C SER A 173 12.87 7.37 -19.76
N ILE A 174 13.46 8.31 -20.49
CA ILE A 174 14.74 8.16 -21.22
C ILE A 174 15.78 9.01 -20.50
N THR A 175 16.87 8.39 -20.05
CA THR A 175 17.90 9.05 -19.24
C THR A 175 19.24 8.97 -19.94
N ASP A 176 19.96 10.10 -20.03
CA ASP A 176 21.33 10.13 -20.55
C ASP A 176 22.39 9.89 -19.46
N GLU A 177 23.67 9.80 -19.85
CA GLU A 177 24.80 9.58 -18.95
C GLU A 177 24.96 10.70 -17.90
N GLU A 178 24.43 11.91 -18.18
CA GLU A 178 24.40 13.04 -17.24
C GLU A 178 23.15 13.07 -16.34
N TYR A 179 22.31 12.04 -16.39
CA TYR A 179 21.05 11.91 -15.65
C TYR A 179 19.98 12.94 -16.04
N ASN A 180 20.06 13.54 -17.22
CA ASN A 180 18.94 14.32 -17.76
C ASN A 180 17.85 13.36 -18.22
N LYS A 181 16.60 13.65 -17.83
CA LYS A 181 15.44 12.82 -18.15
C LYS A 181 14.59 13.47 -19.23
N THR A 182 14.20 12.66 -20.21
CA THR A 182 13.15 12.96 -21.19
C THR A 182 11.98 12.01 -20.95
N TYR A 183 10.79 12.57 -20.77
CA TYR A 183 9.56 11.80 -20.60
C TYR A 183 8.75 11.86 -21.89
N THR A 184 8.25 10.72 -22.35
CA THR A 184 7.43 10.67 -23.57
C THR A 184 6.00 11.14 -23.37
N GLY A 185 5.54 11.22 -22.11
CA GLY A 185 4.11 11.23 -21.79
C GLY A 185 3.43 9.89 -22.13
N PRO A 186 2.11 9.79 -21.94
CA PRO A 186 1.33 8.62 -22.33
C PRO A 186 1.22 8.53 -23.87
N LEU A 187 1.65 7.40 -24.43
CA LEU A 187 1.57 7.11 -25.86
C LEU A 187 0.41 6.14 -26.12
N ALA A 188 -0.69 6.67 -26.64
CA ALA A 188 -1.93 5.93 -26.83
C ALA A 188 -1.92 5.03 -28.09
N VAL A 189 -2.37 3.79 -27.94
CA VAL A 189 -2.55 2.83 -29.03
C VAL A 189 -3.91 2.17 -28.90
N LYS A 190 -4.63 2.07 -30.03
CA LYS A 190 -5.87 1.28 -30.13
C LYS A 190 -5.57 -0.08 -30.74
N THR A 191 -6.20 -1.12 -30.21
CA THR A 191 -6.16 -2.45 -30.81
C THR A 191 -7.28 -2.61 -31.84
N SER A 192 -7.27 -3.73 -32.55
CA SER A 192 -8.29 -4.11 -33.54
C SER A 192 -9.71 -4.24 -32.97
N ILE A 193 -9.89 -4.32 -31.65
CA ILE A 193 -11.21 -4.42 -31.00
C ILE A 193 -11.71 -3.10 -30.40
N ALA A 194 -10.92 -2.03 -30.44
CA ALA A 194 -11.22 -0.75 -29.79
C ALA A 194 -12.59 -0.15 -30.16
N ASP A 195 -12.96 -0.21 -31.44
CA ASP A 195 -14.19 0.42 -31.94
C ASP A 195 -15.47 -0.27 -31.42
N GLY A 196 -15.37 -1.51 -30.96
CA GLY A 196 -16.47 -2.28 -30.38
C GLY A 196 -16.50 -2.30 -28.86
N TYR A 197 -15.50 -1.70 -28.20
CA TYR A 197 -15.37 -1.75 -26.75
C TYR A 197 -16.30 -0.75 -26.06
N ASP A 198 -16.92 -1.18 -24.96
CA ASP A 198 -17.86 -0.37 -24.18
C ASP A 198 -17.16 0.27 -22.98
N TYR A 199 -16.61 1.45 -23.20
CA TYR A 199 -15.96 2.28 -22.18
C TYR A 199 -16.90 2.84 -21.11
N SER A 200 -18.22 2.69 -21.30
CA SER A 200 -19.18 3.14 -20.29
C SER A 200 -19.34 2.14 -19.13
N LYS A 201 -18.77 0.93 -19.26
CA LYS A 201 -18.78 -0.07 -18.20
C LYS A 201 -17.81 0.35 -17.10
N HIS A 202 -18.32 0.42 -15.88
CA HIS A 202 -17.51 0.55 -14.67
C HIS A 202 -16.85 -0.81 -14.36
N SER A 203 -15.82 -1.15 -15.13
CA SER A 203 -15.22 -2.49 -15.16
C SER A 203 -14.77 -2.97 -13.77
N PHE A 204 -14.11 -2.09 -13.00
CA PHE A 204 -13.69 -2.42 -11.64
C PHE A 204 -14.89 -2.68 -10.73
N ALA A 205 -15.80 -1.72 -10.60
CA ALA A 205 -16.99 -1.84 -9.75
C ALA A 205 -17.83 -3.09 -10.05
N ASN A 206 -18.00 -3.40 -11.35
CA ASN A 206 -18.76 -4.57 -11.81
C ASN A 206 -18.04 -5.91 -11.52
N THR A 207 -16.73 -5.89 -11.25
CA THR A 207 -15.92 -7.10 -11.05
C THR A 207 -15.60 -7.32 -9.57
N ALA A 208 -15.14 -6.28 -8.86
CA ALA A 208 -14.62 -6.37 -7.51
C ALA A 208 -15.62 -6.98 -6.51
N ALA A 209 -16.92 -6.69 -6.66
CA ALA A 209 -17.93 -7.21 -5.74
C ALA A 209 -18.48 -8.61 -6.13
N THR A 210 -17.99 -9.22 -7.20
CA THR A 210 -18.51 -10.51 -7.67
C THR A 210 -18.02 -11.66 -6.79
N GLN A 211 -18.82 -12.73 -6.68
CA GLN A 211 -18.37 -13.95 -6.00
C GLN A 211 -17.17 -14.58 -6.72
N ALA A 212 -17.12 -14.45 -8.05
CA ALA A 212 -16.01 -14.91 -8.86
C ALA A 212 -14.68 -14.23 -8.52
N ALA A 213 -14.70 -12.90 -8.32
CA ALA A 213 -13.53 -12.15 -7.89
C ALA A 213 -13.11 -12.54 -6.46
N GLN A 214 -14.06 -12.59 -5.52
CA GLN A 214 -13.85 -13.03 -4.14
C GLN A 214 -13.16 -14.40 -4.07
N ASN A 215 -13.61 -15.37 -4.87
CA ASN A 215 -12.98 -16.70 -4.93
C ASN A 215 -11.60 -16.70 -5.58
N THR A 216 -11.38 -15.86 -6.60
CA THR A 216 -10.10 -15.83 -7.33
C THR A 216 -9.00 -15.14 -6.53
N TYR A 217 -9.38 -14.10 -5.78
CA TYR A 217 -8.46 -13.23 -5.04
C TYR A 217 -8.49 -13.47 -3.53
N HIS A 218 -9.21 -14.49 -3.06
CA HIS A 218 -9.21 -14.92 -1.66
C HIS A 218 -9.59 -13.80 -0.67
N TYR A 219 -10.72 -13.15 -0.95
CA TYR A 219 -11.30 -12.14 -0.07
C TYR A 219 -12.82 -12.23 0.00
N ASN A 220 -13.39 -11.59 1.02
CA ASN A 220 -14.82 -11.36 1.18
C ASN A 220 -15.10 -9.85 1.21
N ILE A 221 -16.17 -9.43 0.53
CA ILE A 221 -16.59 -8.03 0.54
C ILE A 221 -17.34 -7.71 1.83
N ASP A 222 -16.83 -6.73 2.58
CA ASP A 222 -17.46 -6.20 3.78
C ASP A 222 -18.40 -5.03 3.45
N TYR A 223 -18.00 -4.19 2.49
CA TYR A 223 -18.77 -3.04 2.04
C TYR A 223 -18.48 -2.74 0.57
N PHE A 224 -19.53 -2.35 -0.15
CA PHE A 224 -19.46 -1.89 -1.53
C PHE A 224 -20.43 -0.74 -1.74
N ALA A 225 -19.93 0.35 -2.32
CA ALA A 225 -20.75 1.44 -2.82
C ALA A 225 -20.20 1.94 -4.16
N ALA A 226 -21.10 2.51 -4.96
CA ALA A 226 -20.79 3.13 -6.24
C ALA A 226 -21.52 4.47 -6.38
N ASP A 227 -21.81 5.10 -5.24
CA ASP A 227 -22.39 6.43 -5.17
C ASP A 227 -21.26 7.45 -5.21
N GLU A 228 -21.48 8.60 -5.87
CA GLU A 228 -20.48 9.65 -5.91
C GLU A 228 -20.39 10.37 -4.55
N LEU A 229 -19.37 10.02 -3.75
CA LEU A 229 -19.11 10.65 -2.44
C LEU A 229 -18.26 11.93 -2.55
N TYR A 230 -17.52 12.09 -3.65
CA TYR A 230 -16.65 13.23 -3.89
C TYR A 230 -16.67 13.62 -5.36
N ASN A 231 -16.73 14.93 -5.64
CA ASN A 231 -16.67 15.50 -6.99
C ASN A 231 -16.24 16.96 -6.92
N GLU A 232 -14.94 17.22 -6.99
CA GLU A 232 -14.38 18.57 -7.02
C GLU A 232 -13.21 18.65 -8.00
N GLY A 233 -13.04 19.78 -8.68
CA GLY A 233 -11.94 19.98 -9.62
C GLY A 233 -11.91 19.03 -10.83
N GLY A 234 -12.99 18.30 -11.10
CA GLY A 234 -13.01 17.22 -12.10
C GLY A 234 -12.52 15.87 -11.58
N ILE A 235 -12.16 15.78 -10.29
CA ILE A 235 -11.80 14.54 -9.61
C ILE A 235 -13.03 13.98 -8.92
N ARG A 236 -13.32 12.69 -9.16
CA ARG A 236 -14.53 12.04 -8.64
C ARG A 236 -14.17 10.74 -7.95
N LEU A 237 -14.67 10.52 -6.73
CA LEU A 237 -14.68 9.19 -6.10
C LEU A 237 -15.99 8.50 -6.51
N VAL A 238 -15.88 7.38 -7.20
CA VAL A 238 -17.04 6.75 -7.88
C VAL A 238 -17.33 5.32 -7.44
N THR A 239 -16.38 4.66 -6.77
CA THR A 239 -16.57 3.33 -6.19
C THR A 239 -15.73 3.19 -4.94
N GLU A 240 -16.31 2.58 -3.90
CA GLU A 240 -15.63 2.23 -2.67
C GLU A 240 -15.84 0.74 -2.35
N VAL A 241 -14.76 0.04 -2.07
CA VAL A 241 -14.78 -1.39 -1.75
C VAL A 241 -13.97 -1.63 -0.49
N LEU A 242 -14.61 -2.12 0.56
CA LEU A 242 -13.95 -2.67 1.74
C LEU A 242 -14.02 -4.19 1.64
N TYR A 243 -12.88 -4.85 1.79
CA TYR A 243 -12.83 -6.31 1.81
C TYR A 243 -11.95 -6.82 2.93
N THR A 244 -12.23 -8.04 3.38
CA THR A 244 -11.41 -8.82 4.31
C THR A 244 -10.79 -10.00 3.56
N ASN A 245 -9.47 -10.18 3.61
CA ASN A 245 -8.79 -11.36 3.04
C ASN A 245 -8.90 -12.58 3.98
N ASP A 246 -8.40 -13.73 3.54
CA ASP A 246 -8.40 -14.98 4.33
C ASP A 246 -7.58 -14.90 5.63
N GLU A 247 -6.68 -13.92 5.74
CA GLU A 247 -5.90 -13.62 6.95
C GLU A 247 -6.65 -12.70 7.93
N ASN A 248 -7.93 -12.41 7.68
CA ASN A 248 -8.80 -11.50 8.43
C ASN A 248 -8.36 -10.03 8.41
N GLU A 249 -7.58 -9.64 7.41
CA GLU A 249 -7.08 -8.28 7.23
C GLU A 249 -8.01 -7.48 6.32
N GLN A 250 -8.30 -6.24 6.72
CA GLN A 250 -9.15 -5.35 5.96
C GLN A 250 -8.36 -4.37 5.09
N TYR A 251 -8.83 -4.19 3.86
CA TYR A 251 -8.30 -3.23 2.90
C TYR A 251 -9.42 -2.44 2.26
N LEU A 252 -9.15 -1.17 2.02
CA LEU A 252 -10.08 -0.28 1.33
C LEU A 252 -9.54 0.03 -0.06
N MET A 253 -10.35 -0.15 -1.10
CA MET A 253 -10.07 0.27 -2.46
C MET A 253 -11.03 1.40 -2.86
N LEU A 254 -10.47 2.46 -3.43
CA LEU A 254 -11.19 3.66 -3.84
C LEU A 254 -10.93 3.90 -5.32
N GLU A 255 -11.98 3.84 -6.13
CA GLU A 255 -11.90 4.15 -7.57
C GLU A 255 -12.12 5.64 -7.78
N PHE A 256 -11.10 6.32 -8.29
CA PHE A 256 -11.17 7.71 -8.68
C PHE A 256 -11.19 7.88 -10.19
N GLU A 257 -11.95 8.84 -10.69
CA GLU A 257 -11.89 9.35 -12.06
C GLU A 257 -11.20 10.71 -12.09
N ASN A 258 -10.27 10.88 -13.05
CA ASN A 258 -9.77 12.19 -13.43
C ASN A 258 -10.47 12.67 -14.70
N ASN A 259 -11.49 13.51 -14.55
CA ASN A 259 -12.19 14.15 -15.66
C ASN A 259 -11.69 15.58 -15.95
N SER A 260 -10.55 15.97 -15.39
CA SER A 260 -9.86 17.19 -15.79
C SER A 260 -9.12 16.98 -17.13
N ASP A 261 -8.61 18.06 -17.70
CA ASP A 261 -7.85 18.06 -18.95
C ASP A 261 -6.34 17.86 -18.75
N ILE A 262 -5.89 17.71 -17.51
CA ILE A 262 -4.50 17.50 -17.11
C ILE A 262 -4.35 16.27 -16.21
N ALA A 263 -3.12 15.75 -16.11
CA ALA A 263 -2.83 14.74 -15.10
C ALA A 263 -3.00 15.39 -13.71
N ALA A 264 -3.73 14.71 -12.83
CA ALA A 264 -4.03 15.21 -11.50
C ALA A 264 -3.49 14.25 -10.47
N THR A 265 -2.61 14.72 -9.60
CA THR A 265 -2.15 13.94 -8.46
C THR A 265 -3.21 14.02 -7.38
N ILE A 266 -3.81 12.88 -7.06
CA ILE A 266 -4.81 12.70 -6.00
C ILE A 266 -4.06 12.21 -4.76
N SER A 267 -4.19 12.94 -3.66
CA SER A 267 -3.59 12.60 -2.37
C SER A 267 -4.70 12.37 -1.35
N ILE A 268 -4.58 11.28 -0.60
CA ILE A 268 -5.45 10.94 0.52
C ILE A 268 -4.68 11.15 1.81
N SER A 269 -5.23 11.93 2.72
CA SER A 269 -4.63 12.27 4.02
C SER A 269 -5.67 12.28 5.15
N GLN A 270 -5.24 12.57 6.38
CA GLN A 270 -6.11 12.66 7.56
C GLN A 270 -7.01 11.43 7.73
N LEU A 271 -6.44 10.24 7.55
CA LEU A 271 -7.18 8.98 7.62
C LEU A 271 -7.60 8.71 9.06
N THR A 272 -8.91 8.60 9.27
CA THR A 272 -9.50 8.21 10.53
C THR A 272 -10.21 6.87 10.43
N VAL A 273 -10.02 6.00 11.42
CA VAL A 273 -10.79 4.78 11.60
C VAL A 273 -11.55 4.85 12.92
N ASN A 274 -12.87 4.64 12.87
CA ASN A 274 -13.75 4.70 14.05
C ASN A 274 -13.62 6.00 14.87
N GLY A 275 -13.24 7.10 14.21
CA GLY A 275 -13.01 8.43 14.79
C GLY A 275 -11.60 8.68 15.35
N LEU A 276 -10.70 7.69 15.30
CA LEU A 276 -9.29 7.85 15.65
C LEU A 276 -8.50 8.24 14.40
N LEU A 277 -7.77 9.35 14.46
CA LEU A 277 -6.82 9.75 13.41
C LEU A 277 -5.58 8.85 13.49
N ILE A 278 -5.41 7.98 12.50
CA ILE A 278 -4.31 7.01 12.44
C ILE A 278 -3.18 7.47 11.54
N ASN A 279 -3.44 8.44 10.65
CA ASN A 279 -2.41 9.12 9.86
C ASN A 279 -2.90 10.53 9.47
N ASP A 280 -2.16 11.55 9.88
CA ASP A 280 -2.41 12.95 9.51
C ASP A 280 -1.90 13.31 8.10
N SER A 281 -0.90 12.59 7.63
CA SER A 281 -0.13 12.83 6.42
C SER A 281 -0.73 12.09 5.23
N SER A 282 -0.20 12.37 4.04
CA SER A 282 -0.58 11.63 2.84
C SER A 282 -0.27 10.13 3.01
N CYS A 283 -1.32 9.31 3.04
CA CYS A 283 -1.20 7.86 3.16
C CYS A 283 -1.20 7.15 1.81
N ALA A 284 -1.77 7.78 0.76
CA ALA A 284 -1.77 7.22 -0.58
C ALA A 284 -1.83 8.35 -1.62
N VAL A 285 -1.11 8.16 -2.74
CA VAL A 285 -1.02 9.13 -3.83
C VAL A 285 -1.06 8.40 -5.16
N GLU A 286 -1.93 8.87 -6.06
CA GLU A 286 -1.98 8.38 -7.44
C GLU A 286 -2.12 9.54 -8.42
N THR A 287 -1.52 9.44 -9.61
CA THR A 287 -1.56 10.50 -10.62
C THR A 287 -2.21 10.01 -11.91
N PRO A 288 -3.55 9.83 -11.94
CA PRO A 288 -4.24 9.43 -13.15
C PRO A 288 -4.08 10.45 -14.29
N ASN A 289 -3.83 9.94 -15.49
CA ASN A 289 -3.85 10.73 -16.73
C ASN A 289 -5.27 11.34 -16.96
N PRO A 290 -5.38 12.40 -17.78
CA PRO A 290 -6.67 12.96 -18.17
C PRO A 290 -7.62 11.89 -18.73
N GLY A 291 -8.86 11.88 -18.24
CA GLY A 291 -9.90 10.95 -18.67
C GLY A 291 -9.71 9.50 -18.19
N LYS A 292 -8.78 9.23 -17.26
CA LYS A 292 -8.51 7.89 -16.74
C LYS A 292 -9.05 7.69 -15.33
N ARG A 293 -9.22 6.42 -15.00
CA ARG A 293 -9.56 5.92 -13.67
C ARG A 293 -8.31 5.41 -12.97
N THR A 294 -8.22 5.58 -11.66
CA THR A 294 -7.19 4.92 -10.83
C THR A 294 -7.85 4.25 -9.63
N ILE A 295 -7.19 3.24 -9.08
CA ILE A 295 -7.62 2.57 -7.85
C ILE A 295 -6.58 2.86 -6.78
N ILE A 296 -7.00 3.56 -5.73
CA ILE A 296 -6.17 3.78 -4.55
C ILE A 296 -6.49 2.70 -3.53
N LYS A 297 -5.49 1.89 -3.17
CA LYS A 297 -5.58 0.92 -2.07
C LYS A 297 -5.06 1.55 -0.78
N VAL A 298 -5.89 1.56 0.26
CA VAL A 298 -5.55 2.01 1.60
C VAL A 298 -5.40 0.79 2.51
N ASP A 299 -4.23 0.68 3.13
CA ASP A 299 -3.87 -0.36 4.11
C ASP A 299 -3.52 0.33 5.43
N THR A 300 -4.23 -0.03 6.49
CA THR A 300 -4.06 0.57 7.82
C THR A 300 -3.14 -0.22 8.74
N ARG A 301 -2.65 -1.39 8.32
CA ARG A 301 -1.85 -2.28 9.18
C ARG A 301 -0.54 -1.63 9.61
N ASP A 302 0.20 -1.08 8.65
CA ASP A 302 1.48 -0.40 8.90
C ASP A 302 1.31 0.91 9.67
N MET A 303 0.09 1.44 9.75
CA MET A 303 -0.21 2.74 10.37
C MET A 303 -0.50 2.64 11.87
N LEU A 304 -0.78 1.44 12.38
CA LEU A 304 -1.17 1.18 13.77
C LEU A 304 -0.13 0.37 14.56
N ALA A 305 1.12 0.33 14.08
CA ALA A 305 2.26 -0.41 14.62
C ALA A 305 2.12 -1.95 14.63
N ASP A 306 1.02 -2.50 15.16
CA ASP A 306 0.78 -3.95 15.25
C ASP A 306 -0.72 -4.28 15.31
N PRO A 307 -1.18 -5.46 14.84
CA PRO A 307 -2.58 -5.90 14.97
C PRO A 307 -3.12 -5.92 16.42
N ALA A 308 -2.27 -6.16 17.42
CA ALA A 308 -2.63 -6.05 18.82
C ALA A 308 -3.00 -4.62 19.22
N CYS A 309 -2.28 -3.62 18.68
CA CYS A 309 -2.57 -2.21 18.89
C CYS A 309 -3.90 -1.81 18.22
N ALA A 310 -4.10 -2.23 16.97
CA ALA A 310 -5.36 -2.00 16.28
C ALA A 310 -6.56 -2.58 17.06
N SER A 311 -6.39 -3.75 17.69
CA SER A 311 -7.40 -4.36 18.55
C SER A 311 -7.62 -3.56 19.84
N ALA A 312 -6.55 -3.17 20.55
CA ALA A 312 -6.61 -2.39 21.78
C ALA A 312 -7.21 -0.99 21.60
N LEU A 313 -7.12 -0.43 20.39
CA LEU A 313 -7.69 0.87 20.02
C LEU A 313 -9.11 0.76 19.44
N ASN A 314 -9.65 -0.45 19.29
CA ASN A 314 -10.88 -0.73 18.54
C ASN A 314 -10.85 -0.11 17.13
N ALA A 315 -9.71 -0.27 16.45
CA ALA A 315 -9.42 0.22 15.10
C ALA A 315 -9.05 -0.90 14.11
N ALA A 316 -9.06 -2.17 14.55
CA ALA A 316 -8.81 -3.33 13.68
C ALA A 316 -9.89 -3.54 12.60
N ARG A 317 -11.11 -3.03 12.85
CA ARG A 317 -12.21 -3.07 11.90
C ARG A 317 -12.59 -1.66 11.48
N MET A 318 -12.59 -1.42 10.17
CA MET A 318 -13.03 -0.19 9.54
C MET A 318 -14.56 -0.16 9.51
N ASN A 319 -15.21 0.34 10.57
CA ASN A 319 -16.68 0.49 10.63
C ASN A 319 -17.14 1.88 10.18
N THR A 320 -16.36 2.89 10.53
CA THR A 320 -16.44 4.22 9.93
C THR A 320 -15.05 4.64 9.50
N VAL A 321 -14.94 5.12 8.28
CA VAL A 321 -13.67 5.62 7.72
C VAL A 321 -13.90 7.04 7.25
N SER A 322 -12.95 7.93 7.53
CA SER A 322 -12.94 9.26 6.93
C SER A 322 -11.54 9.65 6.52
N PHE A 323 -11.41 10.46 5.49
CA PHE A 323 -10.14 10.92 4.95
C PHE A 323 -10.36 12.23 4.19
N SER A 324 -9.31 13.04 4.08
CA SER A 324 -9.28 14.21 3.20
C SER A 324 -8.82 13.80 1.81
N VAL A 325 -9.49 14.32 0.78
CA VAL A 325 -9.07 14.19 -0.62
C VAL A 325 -8.63 15.56 -1.12
N GLU A 326 -7.40 15.64 -1.59
CA GLU A 326 -6.85 16.80 -2.28
C GLU A 326 -6.34 16.40 -3.66
N ALA A 327 -6.33 17.36 -4.59
CA ALA A 327 -5.77 17.14 -5.92
C ALA A 327 -4.97 18.34 -6.40
N TYR A 328 -3.84 18.09 -7.06
CA TYR A 328 -2.95 19.11 -7.60
C TYR A 328 -2.24 18.67 -8.89
N ASP A 329 -1.79 19.65 -9.69
CA ASP A 329 -1.05 19.40 -10.92
C ASP A 329 0.46 19.14 -10.67
N GLU A 330 1.22 18.88 -11.73
CA GLU A 330 2.68 18.66 -11.64
C GLU A 330 3.47 19.83 -11.04
N ASN A 331 2.89 21.04 -11.04
CA ASN A 331 3.49 22.26 -10.49
C ASN A 331 2.96 22.56 -9.07
N TYR A 332 2.22 21.62 -8.47
CA TYR A 332 1.56 21.75 -7.17
C TYR A 332 0.49 22.85 -7.13
N ASN A 333 -0.07 23.25 -8.28
CA ASN A 333 -1.25 24.10 -8.28
C ASN A 333 -2.47 23.26 -7.90
N THR A 334 -3.28 23.80 -6.98
CA THR A 334 -4.49 23.12 -6.52
C THR A 334 -5.50 22.95 -7.65
N ILE A 335 -5.96 21.70 -7.83
CA ILE A 335 -7.08 21.30 -8.68
C ILE A 335 -8.35 21.16 -7.83
N ALA A 336 -8.22 20.52 -6.66
CA ALA A 336 -9.28 20.38 -5.67
C ALA A 336 -8.72 20.53 -4.26
N ASP A 337 -9.39 21.34 -3.44
CA ASP A 337 -8.99 21.57 -2.05
C ASP A 337 -9.27 20.33 -1.18
N GLY A 338 -8.47 20.15 -0.12
CA GLY A 338 -8.60 19.08 0.86
C GLY A 338 -9.99 19.08 1.51
N LYS A 339 -10.86 18.17 1.07
CA LYS A 339 -12.21 18.00 1.62
C LYS A 339 -12.38 16.60 2.19
N THR A 340 -12.96 16.55 3.38
CA THR A 340 -13.23 15.30 4.08
C THR A 340 -14.36 14.52 3.40
N VAL A 341 -14.06 13.27 3.08
CA VAL A 341 -15.01 12.22 2.72
C VAL A 341 -15.22 11.33 3.94
N SER A 342 -16.44 10.85 4.16
CA SER A 342 -16.75 9.96 5.28
C SER A 342 -17.65 8.82 4.82
N MET A 343 -17.31 7.62 5.25
CA MET A 343 -17.98 6.37 4.89
C MET A 343 -18.40 5.65 6.16
N LYS A 344 -19.63 5.14 6.16
CA LYS A 344 -20.13 4.21 7.16
C LYS A 344 -20.17 2.82 6.51
N THR A 345 -19.15 2.02 6.76
CA THR A 345 -18.91 0.71 6.13
C THR A 345 -19.60 -0.43 6.88
N SER A 346 -19.98 -0.22 8.14
CA SER A 346 -20.80 -1.14 8.93
C SER A 346 -21.92 -0.38 9.63
N ASP A 347 -23.04 -1.05 9.93
CA ASP A 347 -24.11 -0.45 10.72
C ASP A 347 -23.76 -0.25 12.19
N ASP A 348 -22.69 -0.92 12.65
CA ASP A 348 -22.16 -0.80 14.00
C ASP A 348 -21.66 0.62 14.27
N THR A 349 -22.14 1.23 15.36
CA THR A 349 -21.70 2.56 15.81
C THR A 349 -20.39 2.48 16.59
N ALA A 350 -19.41 1.72 16.09
CA ALA A 350 -18.15 1.52 16.77
C ALA A 350 -17.34 2.84 16.81
N SER A 351 -16.90 3.22 18.00
CA SER A 351 -15.91 4.27 18.21
C SER A 351 -14.59 3.64 18.63
N PHE A 352 -13.47 4.29 18.36
CA PHE A 352 -12.21 3.89 18.94
C PHE A 352 -12.29 3.83 20.48
N ASP A 353 -11.50 2.95 21.08
CA ASP A 353 -11.43 2.84 22.52
C ASP A 353 -10.59 3.99 23.09
N SER A 354 -11.27 4.98 23.66
CA SER A 354 -10.65 6.15 24.30
C SER A 354 -10.22 5.93 25.76
N THR A 355 -10.44 4.75 26.32
CA THR A 355 -10.09 4.47 27.72
C THR A 355 -8.58 4.34 27.93
N GLY A 356 -8.13 4.54 29.16
CA GLY A 356 -6.72 4.40 29.54
C GLY A 356 -6.40 5.28 30.74
N THR A 357 -5.11 5.50 30.98
CA THR A 357 -4.61 6.37 32.05
C THR A 357 -4.30 7.75 31.48
N GLU A 358 -4.96 8.79 31.94
CA GLU A 358 -4.60 10.17 31.59
C GLU A 358 -3.23 10.51 32.22
N VAL A 359 -2.27 10.88 31.37
CA VAL A 359 -0.87 11.16 31.76
C VAL A 359 -0.47 12.61 31.53
N PHE A 360 -1.28 13.36 30.78
CA PHE A 360 -1.13 14.79 30.57
C PHE A 360 -2.49 15.42 30.25
N ASN A 361 -2.77 16.61 30.80
CA ASN A 361 -3.96 17.39 30.48
C ASN A 361 -3.68 18.88 30.79
N SER A 362 -3.54 19.70 29.75
CA SER A 362 -3.36 21.15 29.87
C SER A 362 -3.82 21.84 28.59
N ASP A 363 -4.38 23.05 28.71
CA ASP A 363 -4.65 23.96 27.59
C ASP A 363 -5.45 23.35 26.42
N GLY A 364 -6.39 22.46 26.74
CA GLY A 364 -7.23 21.79 25.75
C GLY A 364 -6.57 20.56 25.08
N ILE A 365 -5.36 20.20 25.48
CA ILE A 365 -4.59 19.05 25.00
C ILE A 365 -4.55 18.00 26.09
N SER A 366 -4.84 16.74 25.76
CA SER A 366 -4.75 15.64 26.71
C SER A 366 -4.12 14.40 26.08
N ILE A 367 -3.30 13.69 26.85
CA ILE A 367 -2.67 12.43 26.46
C ILE A 367 -3.17 11.32 27.38
N THR A 368 -3.68 10.25 26.79
CA THR A 368 -4.13 9.04 27.50
C THR A 368 -3.30 7.85 27.05
N ALA A 369 -2.62 7.20 28.00
CA ALA A 369 -1.82 6.01 27.74
C ALA A 369 -2.67 4.73 27.84
N LYS A 370 -2.48 3.83 26.87
CA LYS A 370 -2.92 2.43 26.96
C LYS A 370 -1.95 1.63 27.83
N PRO A 371 -2.36 0.47 28.38
CA PRO A 371 -1.44 -0.51 28.93
C PRO A 371 -0.35 -0.88 27.91
N ALA A 372 0.80 -1.38 28.39
CA ALA A 372 1.78 -2.00 27.50
C ALA A 372 1.15 -3.21 26.78
N ILE A 373 1.49 -3.36 25.50
CA ILE A 373 0.91 -4.33 24.58
C ILE A 373 2.03 -5.25 24.08
N ASP A 374 1.82 -6.55 24.26
CA ASP A 374 2.65 -7.56 23.59
C ASP A 374 2.26 -7.61 22.10
N PRO A 375 3.22 -7.55 21.17
CA PRO A 375 2.94 -7.66 19.75
C PRO A 375 2.42 -9.07 19.44
N ILE A 376 1.57 -9.18 18.42
CA ILE A 376 1.11 -10.49 17.92
C ILE A 376 1.60 -10.78 16.50
N SER A 377 2.21 -9.81 15.82
CA SER A 377 2.88 -10.05 14.54
C SER A 377 4.13 -10.90 14.73
N GLU A 378 4.34 -11.90 13.88
CA GLU A 378 5.56 -12.72 13.86
C GLU A 378 6.81 -11.92 13.43
N TYR A 379 6.62 -10.73 12.85
CA TYR A 379 7.68 -9.85 12.38
C TYR A 379 8.05 -8.75 13.38
N ARG A 380 7.34 -8.65 14.52
CA ARG A 380 7.60 -7.64 15.56
C ARG A 380 7.74 -8.27 16.94
N SER A 381 8.84 -7.96 17.59
CA SER A 381 9.19 -8.38 18.96
C SER A 381 9.11 -7.21 19.96
N ASP A 382 8.87 -5.99 19.48
CA ASP A 382 8.85 -4.78 20.29
C ASP A 382 7.59 -4.70 21.14
N ILE A 383 7.74 -4.38 22.43
CA ILE A 383 6.59 -4.08 23.30
C ILE A 383 6.12 -2.66 23.01
N ILE A 384 4.81 -2.48 22.80
CA ILE A 384 4.25 -1.20 22.35
C ILE A 384 3.46 -0.54 23.48
N VAL A 385 3.62 0.77 23.65
CA VAL A 385 2.72 1.61 24.44
C VAL A 385 2.07 2.63 23.52
N ALA A 386 0.76 2.50 23.30
CA ALA A 386 -0.02 3.45 22.51
C ALA A 386 -0.47 4.65 23.36
N LEU A 387 -0.32 5.85 22.82
CA LEU A 387 -0.74 7.11 23.45
C LEU A 387 -1.76 7.82 22.56
N LEU A 388 -2.95 8.04 23.11
CA LEU A 388 -4.01 8.80 22.48
C LEU A 388 -3.80 10.28 22.75
N LEU A 389 -3.57 11.06 21.71
CA LEU A 389 -3.39 12.51 21.77
C LEU A 389 -4.66 13.20 21.29
N LYS A 390 -5.38 13.81 22.23
CA LYS A 390 -6.58 14.58 21.93
C LYS A 390 -6.26 16.07 21.92
N ASN A 391 -6.62 16.74 20.83
CA ASN A 391 -6.40 18.16 20.65
C ASN A 391 -7.72 18.94 20.60
N ASN A 392 -7.92 19.85 21.55
CA ASN A 392 -8.98 20.87 21.53
C ASN A 392 -8.43 22.27 21.86
N SER A 393 -7.15 22.53 21.53
CA SER A 393 -6.49 23.82 21.83
C SER A 393 -7.07 24.99 21.01
N GLY A 394 -7.75 24.71 19.90
CA GLY A 394 -8.26 25.69 18.95
C GLY A 394 -7.52 25.73 17.61
N GLU A 395 -6.35 25.09 17.52
CA GLU A 395 -5.51 25.02 16.31
C GLU A 395 -4.81 23.66 16.20
N GLN A 396 -4.17 23.36 15.06
CA GLN A 396 -3.36 22.15 14.93
C GLN A 396 -2.14 22.23 15.84
N ILE A 397 -1.79 21.09 16.45
CA ILE A 397 -0.56 20.95 17.24
C ILE A 397 0.37 19.93 16.61
N SER A 398 1.66 20.07 16.89
CA SER A 398 2.69 19.08 16.59
C SER A 398 3.32 18.58 17.88
N VAL A 399 3.54 17.28 18.00
CA VAL A 399 4.17 16.64 19.15
C VAL A 399 5.47 15.98 18.72
N GLU A 400 6.57 16.41 19.34
CA GLU A 400 7.91 15.90 19.13
C GLU A 400 8.42 15.21 20.40
N TYR A 401 9.10 14.07 20.26
CA TYR A 401 9.84 13.45 21.35
C TYR A 401 11.20 14.14 21.57
N ILE A 402 11.49 14.47 22.81
CA ILE A 402 12.81 14.98 23.21
C ILE A 402 13.75 13.77 23.37
N ARG A 403 14.68 13.62 22.42
CA ARG A 403 15.62 12.50 22.36
C ARG A 403 16.37 12.29 23.68
N ASP A 404 16.73 11.04 23.93
CA ASP A 404 17.52 10.57 25.09
C ASP A 404 16.83 10.78 26.45
N THR A 405 15.51 11.02 26.48
CA THR A 405 14.75 11.18 27.74
C THR A 405 13.96 9.93 28.13
N LEU A 406 13.75 8.98 27.21
CA LEU A 406 12.98 7.78 27.47
C LEU A 406 13.65 6.88 28.52
N LYS A 407 12.84 6.44 29.48
CA LYS A 407 13.19 5.42 30.46
C LYS A 407 12.09 4.39 30.57
N ILE A 408 12.49 3.13 30.55
CA ILE A 408 11.63 1.97 30.79
C ILE A 408 12.05 1.35 32.12
N ASN A 409 11.12 1.20 33.06
CA ASN A 409 11.43 0.73 34.42
C ASN A 409 12.54 1.53 35.12
N GLY A 410 12.69 2.82 34.78
CA GLY A 410 13.75 3.70 35.28
C GLY A 410 15.12 3.54 34.62
N ILE A 411 15.23 2.67 33.62
CA ILE A 411 16.45 2.40 32.84
C ILE A 411 16.36 3.19 31.54
N ALA A 412 17.42 3.94 31.19
CA ALA A 412 17.48 4.69 29.94
C ALA A 412 17.35 3.75 28.73
N CYS A 413 16.55 4.14 27.76
CA CYS A 413 16.24 3.35 26.58
C CYS A 413 16.36 4.22 25.33
N ASP A 414 17.14 3.75 24.36
CA ASP A 414 17.14 4.30 23.01
C ASP A 414 15.95 3.68 22.28
N SER A 415 14.94 4.47 21.95
CA SER A 415 13.71 4.02 21.30
C SER A 415 13.16 5.15 20.44
N THR A 416 12.31 4.76 19.50
CA THR A 416 11.64 5.67 18.58
C THR A 416 10.24 5.99 19.08
N ILE A 417 10.00 7.28 19.33
CA ILE A 417 8.65 7.83 19.44
C ILE A 417 8.41 8.63 18.18
N TYR A 418 7.40 8.22 17.41
CA TYR A 418 7.06 8.89 16.17
C TYR A 418 6.29 10.19 16.47
N PRO A 419 6.69 11.31 15.86
CA PRO A 419 5.98 12.57 16.02
C PRO A 419 4.55 12.45 15.47
N SER A 420 3.65 13.30 15.96
CA SER A 420 2.27 13.36 15.48
C SER A 420 1.82 14.81 15.31
N ASP A 421 1.25 15.12 14.15
CA ASP A 421 0.47 16.33 13.95
C ASP A 421 -1.00 16.01 14.21
N THR A 422 -1.66 16.84 15.01
CA THR A 422 -3.05 16.57 15.44
C THR A 422 -3.90 17.81 15.19
N PRO A 423 -4.78 17.79 14.18
CA PRO A 423 -5.73 18.87 13.94
C PRO A 423 -6.61 19.18 15.16
N ASN A 424 -7.09 20.41 15.27
CA ASN A 424 -8.02 20.77 16.33
C ASN A 424 -9.33 19.97 16.23
N GLY A 425 -9.81 19.45 17.36
CA GLY A 425 -11.05 18.69 17.46
C GLY A 425 -10.89 17.20 17.15
N THR A 426 -9.68 16.70 16.89
CA THR A 426 -9.41 15.29 16.61
C THR A 426 -8.71 14.60 17.77
N THR A 427 -8.62 13.28 17.69
CA THR A 427 -7.75 12.45 18.54
C THR A 427 -6.89 11.60 17.63
N SER A 428 -5.57 11.70 17.77
CA SER A 428 -4.59 10.87 17.07
C SER A 428 -4.01 9.82 18.01
N VAL A 429 -3.19 8.93 17.46
CA VAL A 429 -2.38 7.98 18.21
C VAL A 429 -0.92 8.09 17.81
N PHE A 430 -0.03 7.97 18.79
CA PHE A 430 1.39 7.74 18.57
C PHE A 430 1.89 6.65 19.52
N PHE A 431 3.05 6.09 19.23
CA PHE A 431 3.55 4.88 19.87
C PHE A 431 4.92 5.10 20.51
N VAL A 432 5.14 4.44 21.65
CA VAL A 432 6.47 4.13 22.17
C VAL A 432 6.73 2.67 21.82
N GLU A 433 7.71 2.40 20.98
CA GLU A 433 8.14 1.05 20.63
C GLU A 433 9.38 0.68 21.45
N ILE A 434 9.28 -0.33 22.31
CA ILE A 434 10.39 -0.78 23.16
C ILE A 434 11.10 -1.92 22.44
N ASP A 435 12.22 -1.57 21.81
CA ASP A 435 12.99 -2.46 20.95
C ASP A 435 13.39 -3.77 21.62
N GLU A 436 13.32 -4.87 20.87
CA GLU A 436 13.75 -6.22 21.31
C GLU A 436 15.13 -6.22 21.97
N SER A 437 16.09 -5.47 21.40
CA SER A 437 17.45 -5.41 21.95
C SER A 437 17.51 -4.88 23.40
N PHE A 438 16.68 -3.86 23.71
CA PHE A 438 16.55 -3.34 25.06
C PHE A 438 15.88 -4.35 25.98
N LEU A 439 14.84 -5.02 25.49
CA LEU A 439 14.12 -6.06 26.24
C LEU A 439 15.06 -7.21 26.63
N GLU A 440 15.86 -7.72 25.68
CA GLU A 440 16.83 -8.79 25.92
C GLU A 440 17.91 -8.39 26.91
N GLU A 441 18.54 -7.22 26.74
CA GLU A 441 19.61 -6.72 27.62
C GLU A 441 19.13 -6.62 29.08
N ASN A 442 17.86 -6.27 29.27
CA ASN A 442 17.26 -6.06 30.58
C ASN A 442 16.43 -7.26 31.07
N SER A 443 16.49 -8.40 30.38
CA SER A 443 15.76 -9.64 30.73
C SER A 443 14.25 -9.44 30.87
N LEU A 444 13.69 -8.61 29.99
CA LEU A 444 12.26 -8.38 29.80
C LEU A 444 11.80 -9.17 28.58
N SER A 445 10.61 -9.76 28.64
CA SER A 445 10.07 -10.61 27.57
C SER A 445 8.56 -10.48 27.40
N ALA A 446 7.90 -9.62 28.18
CA ALA A 446 6.46 -9.44 28.14
C ALA A 446 6.05 -8.05 28.64
N ALA A 447 4.98 -7.52 28.08
CA ALA A 447 4.39 -6.23 28.44
C ALA A 447 4.06 -6.13 29.93
N SER A 448 3.65 -7.25 30.55
CA SER A 448 3.39 -7.34 32.00
C SER A 448 4.60 -7.03 32.90
N GLN A 449 5.82 -7.04 32.36
CA GLN A 449 7.05 -6.69 33.08
C GLN A 449 7.42 -5.21 32.95
N ILE A 450 6.70 -4.46 32.11
CA ILE A 450 6.83 -3.01 32.00
C ILE A 450 5.99 -2.39 33.13
N SER A 451 6.67 -1.83 34.13
CA SER A 451 6.06 -1.20 35.31
C SER A 451 5.97 0.32 35.18
N SER A 452 6.88 0.93 34.43
CA SER A 452 6.87 2.38 34.21
C SER A 452 7.50 2.78 32.89
N VAL A 453 6.98 3.85 32.30
CA VAL A 453 7.55 4.52 31.12
C VAL A 453 7.61 6.02 31.41
N GLU A 454 8.75 6.65 31.19
CA GLU A 454 8.94 8.08 31.38
C GLU A 454 9.67 8.68 30.18
N PHE A 455 9.20 9.80 29.64
CA PHE A 455 9.87 10.54 28.55
C PHE A 455 9.41 11.99 28.54
N GLU A 456 10.13 12.86 27.82
CA GLU A 456 9.75 14.25 27.63
C GLU A 456 9.27 14.50 26.21
N LEU A 457 8.23 15.32 26.07
CA LEU A 457 7.69 15.77 24.79
C LEU A 457 7.89 17.27 24.65
N LYS A 458 7.89 17.74 23.40
CA LYS A 458 7.72 19.13 23.03
C LYS A 458 6.47 19.25 22.18
N ILE A 459 5.51 20.04 22.65
CA ILE A 459 4.23 20.32 21.98
C ILE A 459 4.31 21.73 21.41
N SER A 460 4.06 21.88 20.12
CA SER A 460 4.13 23.16 19.40
C SER A 460 2.84 23.46 18.64
N ASP A 461 2.55 24.74 18.40
CA ASP A 461 1.49 25.16 17.46
C ASP A 461 1.94 24.97 16.00
N SER A 462 1.05 25.28 15.05
CA SER A 462 1.32 25.18 13.61
C SER A 462 2.43 26.13 13.11
N ASP A 463 2.74 27.20 13.85
CA ASP A 463 3.84 28.11 13.54
C ASP A 463 5.19 27.63 14.11
N GLY A 464 5.18 26.51 14.85
CA GLY A 464 6.35 25.92 15.50
C GLY A 464 6.70 26.55 16.85
N SER A 465 5.82 27.37 17.42
CA SER A 465 6.03 27.94 18.75
C SER A 465 5.70 26.90 19.82
N VAL A 466 6.58 26.77 20.81
CA VAL A 466 6.41 25.80 21.90
C VAL A 466 5.24 26.22 22.80
N ILE A 467 4.25 25.33 22.91
CA ILE A 467 3.11 25.45 23.82
C ILE A 467 3.47 24.86 25.19
N SER A 468 4.07 23.66 25.18
CA SER A 468 4.38 22.90 26.40
C SER A 468 5.53 21.93 26.19
N GLU A 469 6.26 21.62 27.26
CA GLU A 469 7.30 20.58 27.27
C GLU A 469 7.06 19.61 28.44
N PRO A 470 6.02 18.74 28.35
CA PRO A 470 5.66 17.90 29.48
C PRO A 470 6.59 16.69 29.62
N THR A 471 6.92 16.36 30.87
CA THR A 471 7.37 15.01 31.23
C THR A 471 6.16 14.10 31.34
N ILE A 472 6.10 13.09 30.48
CA ILE A 472 5.09 12.04 30.52
C ILE A 472 5.60 10.94 31.44
N SER A 473 4.81 10.57 32.44
CA SER A 473 5.12 9.49 33.37
C SER A 473 3.94 8.53 33.45
N ILE A 474 4.16 7.30 32.98
CA ILE A 474 3.19 6.22 32.96
C ILE A 474 3.57 5.21 34.03
N GLN A 475 2.60 4.76 34.81
CA GLN A 475 2.73 3.68 35.79
C GLN A 475 1.66 2.64 35.48
N PHE A 476 2.06 1.37 35.40
CA PHE A 476 1.19 0.25 35.02
C PHE A 476 0.75 -0.59 36.21
#